data_AF-A0A6B9XP50-F1
#
_entry.id   AF-A0A6B9XP50-F1
#
_cell.length_a   1.000
_cell.length_b   1.000
_cell.length_c   1.000
_cell.angle_alpha   90.00
_cell.angle_beta   90.00
_cell.angle_gamma   90.00
#
_symmetry.space_group_name_H-M   'P 1'
#
loop_
_entity.id
_entity.type
_entity.pdbx_description
1 polymer ?
#
loop_
_entity_poly.entity_id
_entity_poly.type
_entity_poly.pdbx_seq_one_letter_code
_entity_poly.pdbx_strand_id
1 'polypeptide(L)'
;FMMMKNCMDIDECERNPLLCRGGTCVNTEGSFQCDCPLGHELSPSREDCVDIDECMIMNGGCDTQCTNSEGSYECSCSEGYALMPDGRSCADIDECENNPDICDGG
;
A
#
# COMPACT_ATOMS: atom_id res chain seq x y z
N PHE A 1 43.56 -10.37 -31.67
CA PHE A 1 43.63 -9.14 -30.86
C PHE A 1 42.24 -8.93 -30.26
N MET A 2 41.94 -9.55 -29.13
CA MET A 2 40.67 -9.32 -28.41
C MET A 2 40.84 -8.02 -27.64
N MET A 3 40.11 -6.97 -28.07
CA MET A 3 39.95 -5.78 -27.24
C MET A 3 39.23 -6.24 -25.96
N MET A 4 39.88 -6.09 -24.80
CA MET A 4 39.16 -5.98 -23.54
C MET A 4 38.14 -4.87 -23.72
N LYS A 5 36.87 -5.24 -23.95
CA LYS A 5 35.75 -4.35 -23.65
C LYS A 5 35.85 -4.13 -22.15
N ASN A 6 36.33 -2.95 -21.75
CA ASN A 6 36.09 -2.43 -20.42
C ASN A 6 34.56 -2.29 -20.30
N CYS A 7 33.90 -3.36 -19.89
CA CYS A 7 32.50 -3.34 -19.54
C CYS A 7 32.45 -2.77 -18.12
N MET A 8 32.67 -1.47 -18.03
CA MET A 8 32.28 -0.76 -16.82
C MET A 8 30.78 -0.73 -16.80
N ASP A 9 30.22 -1.14 -15.68
CA ASP A 9 28.81 -1.02 -15.40
C ASP A 9 28.36 0.44 -15.55
N ILE A 10 27.15 0.62 -16.08
CA ILE A 10 26.57 1.94 -16.29
C ILE A 10 25.57 2.14 -15.16
N ASP A 11 25.83 3.10 -14.29
CA ASP A 11 24.88 3.43 -13.22
C ASP A 11 23.60 4.02 -13.81
N GLU A 12 22.54 3.21 -13.96
CA GLU A 12 21.28 3.68 -14.51
C GLU A 12 20.55 4.64 -13.56
N CYS A 13 20.80 4.53 -12.25
CA CYS A 13 20.21 5.41 -11.23
C CYS A 13 20.71 6.85 -11.37
N GLU A 14 22.00 7.03 -11.64
CA GLU A 14 22.58 8.36 -11.91
C GLU A 14 22.19 8.90 -13.30
N ARG A 15 21.90 8.03 -14.26
CA ARG A 15 21.56 8.45 -15.64
C ARG A 15 20.11 8.84 -15.82
N ASN A 16 19.19 8.20 -15.10
CA ASN A 16 17.78 8.50 -15.18
C ASN A 16 17.21 8.76 -13.77
N PRO A 17 17.09 10.03 -13.34
CA PRO A 17 16.53 10.36 -12.03
C PRO A 17 15.02 10.08 -11.93
N LEU A 18 14.36 9.68 -13.02
CA LEU A 18 12.96 9.27 -13.03
C LEU A 18 12.78 7.76 -12.89
N LEU A 19 13.86 6.98 -12.76
CA LEU A 19 13.80 5.55 -12.50
C LEU A 19 13.32 5.30 -11.06
N CYS A 20 12.59 4.20 -10.86
CA CYS A 20 12.10 3.76 -9.56
C CYS A 20 11.21 4.81 -8.87
N ARG A 21 10.27 5.44 -9.61
CA ARG A 21 9.32 6.38 -8.99
C ARG A 21 8.57 5.70 -7.86
N GLY A 22 8.46 6.39 -6.72
CA GLY A 22 7.86 5.82 -5.51
C GLY A 22 8.78 4.87 -4.73
N GLY A 23 10.04 4.69 -5.13
CA GLY A 23 11.01 3.83 -4.45
C GLY A 23 12.44 4.33 -4.52
N THR A 24 13.38 3.44 -4.20
CA THR A 24 14.83 3.72 -4.22
C THR A 24 15.49 2.94 -5.35
N CYS A 25 16.23 3.63 -6.23
CA CYS A 25 17.02 2.97 -7.25
C CYS A 25 18.33 2.45 -6.66
N VAL A 26 18.64 1.18 -6.92
CA VAL A 26 19.89 0.52 -6.52
C VAL A 26 20.60 0.01 -7.77
N ASN A 27 21.77 0.57 -8.05
CA ASN A 27 22.60 0.13 -9.17
C ASN A 27 23.24 -1.24 -8.87
N THR A 28 23.28 -2.12 -9.87
CA THR A 28 23.82 -3.49 -9.76
C THR A 28 24.76 -3.78 -10.94
N GLU A 29 25.63 -4.78 -10.84
CA GLU A 29 26.54 -5.08 -11.96
C GLU A 29 25.75 -5.61 -13.17
N GLY A 30 25.66 -4.78 -14.22
CA GLY A 30 25.00 -5.07 -15.49
C GLY A 30 23.53 -4.65 -15.57
N SER A 31 22.96 -4.03 -14.53
CA SER A 31 21.58 -3.51 -14.51
C SER A 31 21.28 -2.68 -13.25
N PHE A 32 20.01 -2.41 -12.97
CA PHE A 32 19.55 -1.79 -11.73
C PHE A 32 18.39 -2.60 -11.13
N GLN A 33 18.08 -2.30 -9.88
CA GLN A 33 16.88 -2.79 -9.21
C GLN A 33 16.22 -1.65 -8.44
N CYS A 34 14.88 -1.59 -8.49
CA CYS A 34 14.12 -0.72 -7.59
C CYS A 34 13.82 -1.45 -6.29
N ASP A 35 14.18 -0.83 -5.18
CA ASP A 35 13.74 -1.21 -3.85
C ASP A 35 12.47 -0.43 -3.52
N CYS A 36 11.35 -1.14 -3.45
CA CYS A 36 10.04 -0.54 -3.21
C CYS A 36 9.75 -0.47 -1.71
N PRO A 37 9.15 0.63 -1.22
CA PRO A 37 8.75 0.74 0.17
C PRO A 37 7.66 -0.29 0.51
N LEU A 38 7.40 -0.45 1.82
CA LEU A 38 6.30 -1.31 2.29
C LEU A 38 4.97 -0.83 1.69
N GLY A 39 4.08 -1.79 1.38
CA GLY A 39 2.80 -1.52 0.73
C GLY A 39 2.91 -1.26 -0.78
N HIS A 40 4.10 -1.34 -1.38
CA HIS A 40 4.29 -1.13 -2.81
C HIS A 40 4.87 -2.36 -3.50
N GLU A 41 4.58 -2.51 -4.79
CA GLU A 41 5.14 -3.54 -5.65
C GLU A 41 5.80 -2.94 -6.90
N LEU A 42 6.70 -3.72 -7.50
CA LEU A 42 7.30 -3.38 -8.78
C LEU A 42 6.23 -3.38 -9.87
N SER A 43 6.19 -2.32 -10.66
CA SER A 43 5.35 -2.25 -11.86
C SER A 43 5.71 -3.36 -12.85
N PRO A 44 4.81 -3.71 -13.80
CA PRO A 44 5.10 -4.73 -14.82
C PRO A 44 6.33 -4.43 -15.67
N SER A 45 6.69 -3.15 -15.85
CA SER A 45 7.94 -2.73 -16.52
C SER A 45 9.18 -2.86 -15.63
N ARG A 46 9.00 -3.03 -14.32
CA ARG A 46 10.04 -3.09 -13.28
C ARG A 46 10.83 -1.79 -13.12
N GLU A 47 10.23 -0.68 -13.52
CA GLU A 47 10.85 0.65 -13.51
C GLU A 47 10.23 1.60 -12.48
N ASP A 48 9.12 1.23 -11.86
CA ASP A 48 8.39 2.06 -10.91
C ASP A 48 7.89 1.19 -9.75
N CYS A 49 7.71 1.81 -8.58
CA CYS A 49 7.03 1.22 -7.45
C CYS A 49 5.60 1.76 -7.41
N VAL A 50 4.63 0.86 -7.54
CA VAL A 50 3.22 1.19 -7.50
C VAL A 50 2.62 0.71 -6.19
N ASP A 51 1.71 1.50 -5.66
CA ASP A 51 0.96 1.15 -4.47
C ASP A 51 0.15 -0.14 -4.69
N ILE A 52 0.17 -1.03 -3.70
CA ILE A 52 -0.63 -2.26 -3.72
C ILE A 52 -2.01 -1.91 -3.23
N ASP A 53 -3.02 -2.04 -4.08
CA ASP A 53 -4.40 -1.85 -3.63
C ASP A 53 -4.88 -3.07 -2.82
N GLU A 54 -4.73 -3.02 -1.49
CA GLU A 54 -5.14 -4.12 -0.63
C GLU A 54 -6.66 -4.28 -0.57
N CYS A 55 -7.44 -3.24 -0.88
CA CYS A 55 -8.89 -3.30 -0.95
C CYS A 55 -9.36 -4.20 -2.10
N MET A 56 -8.59 -4.30 -3.18
CA MET A 56 -8.87 -5.24 -4.28
C MET A 56 -8.65 -6.71 -3.88
N ILE A 57 -8.00 -6.97 -2.73
CA ILE A 57 -7.73 -8.31 -2.21
C ILE A 57 -8.61 -8.54 -0.98
N MET A 58 -9.76 -9.20 -1.18
CA MET A 58 -10.71 -9.52 -0.10
C MET A 58 -11.11 -8.27 0.74
N ASN A 59 -11.26 -7.11 0.11
CA ASN A 59 -11.63 -5.86 0.79
C ASN A 59 -10.65 -5.44 1.90
N GLY A 60 -9.35 -5.75 1.77
CA GLY A 60 -8.36 -5.52 2.84
C GLY A 60 -8.62 -6.32 4.13
N GLY A 61 -9.59 -7.23 4.12
CA GLY A 61 -10.11 -7.87 5.33
C GLY A 61 -11.00 -6.97 6.18
N CYS A 62 -11.48 -5.83 5.65
CA CYS A 62 -12.45 -4.96 6.32
C CYS A 62 -13.86 -5.56 6.29
N ASP A 63 -14.63 -5.42 7.37
CA ASP A 63 -16.01 -5.92 7.45
C ASP A 63 -16.95 -5.18 6.48
N THR A 64 -16.83 -3.85 6.39
CA THR A 64 -17.75 -3.00 5.64
C THR A 64 -17.09 -2.25 4.49
N GLN A 65 -16.21 -1.30 4.78
CA GLN A 65 -15.67 -0.38 3.77
C GLN A 65 -14.15 -0.30 3.89
N CYS A 66 -13.46 -0.53 2.78
CA CYS A 66 -12.02 -0.39 2.65
C CYS A 66 -11.71 0.83 1.77
N THR A 67 -10.76 1.65 2.22
CA THR A 67 -10.24 2.77 1.43
C THR A 67 -8.75 2.58 1.25
N ASN A 68 -8.33 2.45 -0.01
CA ASN A 68 -6.92 2.33 -0.34
C ASN A 68 -6.22 3.69 -0.21
N SER A 69 -4.98 3.68 0.28
CA SER A 69 -4.15 4.87 0.48
C SER A 69 -2.71 4.60 0.05
N GLU A 70 -1.89 5.62 -0.15
CA GLU A 70 -0.52 5.39 -0.61
C GLU A 70 0.33 4.68 0.48
N GLY A 71 0.69 3.43 0.23
CA GLY A 71 1.49 2.54 1.09
C GLY A 71 0.71 1.77 2.15
N SER A 72 -0.63 1.87 2.17
CA SER A 72 -1.50 1.20 3.15
C SER A 72 -2.97 1.30 2.75
N TYR A 73 -3.85 0.75 3.57
CA TYR A 73 -5.29 0.93 3.47
C TYR A 73 -5.89 1.19 4.85
N GLU A 74 -7.11 1.72 4.87
CA GLU A 74 -7.88 1.94 6.09
C GLU A 74 -9.28 1.33 5.95
N CYS A 75 -9.74 0.66 7.02
CA CYS A 75 -11.11 0.19 7.13
C CYS A 75 -11.98 1.25 7.82
N SER A 76 -13.23 1.37 7.37
CA SER A 76 -14.24 2.22 7.98
C SER A 76 -15.58 1.50 8.11
N CYS A 77 -16.32 1.86 9.15
CA CYS A 77 -17.61 1.28 9.47
C CYS A 77 -18.76 2.16 8.99
N SER A 78 -19.89 1.53 8.68
CA SER A 78 -21.15 2.22 8.38
C SER A 78 -21.64 3.03 9.58
N GLU A 79 -22.55 3.97 9.34
CA GLU A 79 -23.21 4.72 10.41
C GLU A 79 -23.88 3.77 11.43
N GLY A 80 -23.73 4.06 12.73
CA GLY A 80 -24.16 3.18 13.83
C GLY A 80 -23.14 2.12 14.25
N TYR A 81 -21.98 2.02 13.59
CA TYR A 81 -20.93 1.05 13.90
C TYR A 81 -19.58 1.72 14.18
N ALA A 82 -18.84 1.19 15.15
CA ALA A 82 -17.49 1.62 15.51
C ALA A 82 -16.45 0.60 15.06
N LEU A 83 -15.33 1.10 14.56
CA LEU A 83 -14.18 0.27 14.17
C LEU A 83 -13.53 -0.32 15.43
N MET A 84 -13.37 -1.63 15.44
CA MET A 84 -12.76 -2.38 16.53
C MET A 84 -11.24 -2.15 16.60
N PRO A 85 -10.58 -2.48 17.73
CA PRO A 85 -9.13 -2.29 17.88
C PRO A 85 -8.25 -3.12 16.93
N ASP A 86 -8.83 -4.11 16.25
CA ASP A 86 -8.17 -4.84 15.18
C ASP A 86 -8.05 -4.04 13.88
N GLY A 87 -8.69 -2.87 13.81
CA GLY A 87 -8.68 -1.97 12.67
C GLY A 87 -9.46 -2.49 11.47
N ARG A 88 -10.31 -3.51 11.64
CA ARG A 88 -10.99 -4.20 10.53
C ARG A 88 -12.45 -4.49 10.79
N SER A 89 -12.76 -4.92 12.01
CA SER A 89 -14.12 -5.33 12.36
C SER A 89 -14.97 -4.18 12.84
N CYS A 90 -16.28 -4.29 12.62
CA CYS A 90 -17.24 -3.27 13.00
C CYS A 90 -18.15 -3.79 14.10
N ALA A 91 -18.18 -3.09 15.24
CA ALA A 91 -19.10 -3.37 16.34
C ALA A 91 -20.23 -2.33 16.35
N ASP A 92 -21.45 -2.80 16.59
CA ASP A 92 -22.61 -1.94 16.78
C ASP A 92 -22.35 -0.98 17.94
N ILE A 93 -22.62 0.31 17.73
CA ILE A 93 -22.49 1.32 18.76
C ILE A 93 -23.74 1.22 19.61
N ASP A 94 -23.60 0.81 20.86
CA ASP A 94 -24.74 0.81 21.78
C ASP A 94 -25.14 2.26 22.12
N GLU A 95 -26.11 2.80 21.38
CA GLU A 95 -26.63 4.13 21.65
C GLU A 95 -27.46 4.17 22.95
N CYS A 96 -27.90 3.03 23.48
CA CYS A 96 -28.63 2.93 24.74
C CYS A 96 -27.74 3.22 25.95
N GLU A 97 -26.45 2.86 25.89
CA GLU A 97 -25.48 3.20 26.93
C GLU A 97 -25.26 4.72 27.03
N ASN A 98 -25.37 5.44 25.91
CA ASN A 98 -25.16 6.89 25.87
C ASN A 98 -26.46 7.69 26.05
N ASN A 99 -27.60 7.14 25.62
CA ASN A 99 -28.90 7.76 25.78
C ASN A 99 -30.01 6.72 26.02
N PRO A 100 -30.31 6.39 27.29
CA PRO A 100 -31.33 5.41 27.66
C PRO A 100 -32.74 5.76 27.16
N ASP A 101 -33.02 7.03 26.86
CA ASP A 101 -34.32 7.50 26.40
C ASP A 101 -34.65 7.08 24.95
N ILE A 102 -33.66 6.58 24.19
CA ILE A 102 -33.84 6.13 22.80
C ILE A 102 -34.39 4.69 22.73
N CYS A 103 -34.31 3.91 23.83
CA CYS A 103 -34.47 2.45 23.78
C CYS A 103 -35.84 1.93 24.22
N ASP A 104 -36.85 2.79 24.27
CA ASP A 104 -38.24 2.45 24.65
C ASP A 104 -39.19 2.43 23.44
N GLY A 105 -38.87 1.58 22.44
CA GLY A 105 -39.62 1.51 21.18
C GLY A 105 -39.59 0.15 20.50
N GLY A 106 -39.94 -0.92 21.23
CA GLY A 106 -40.26 -2.25 20.68
C GLY A 106 -41.76 -2.44 20.45
#